data_AF-A0A1X7SK71-F1
#
_entry.id   AF-A0A1X7SK71-F1
#
_cell.length_a   1.000
_cell.length_b   1.000
_cell.length_c   1.000
_cell.angle_alpha   90.00
_cell.angle_beta   90.00
_cell.angle_gamma   90.00
#
_symmetry.space_group_name_H-M   'P 1'
#
loop_
_entity.id
_entity.type
_entity.pdbx_description
1 polymer ?
#
loop_
_entity_poly.entity_id
_entity_poly.type
_entity_poly.pdbx_seq_one_letter_code
_entity_poly.pdbx_strand_id
1 'polypeptide(L)'
;EEDDYLQLHVDIETSLKMSIECYNVCKSVGGASTNNNKLKERLGNAWNELGVYYKHTAATGTEQDYSAKTSLCDESYKCIIKGLTLFKETGSVPNQALLNANLGSLSRLLAAIEHQKQVKEGGGAEFSSEERSHYNRSIDYYNKGKTLLKRSSNHPTIWLNIEMDLCNVYYEFGRAIQDRPPLSRVSVQEVLH
;
A
#
# COMPACT_ATOMS: atom_id res chain seq x y z
N GLU A 1 18.20 24.12 -39.63
CA GLU A 1 17.15 24.66 -38.74
C GLU A 1 15.91 23.82 -38.96
N GLU A 2 15.69 22.85 -38.07
CA GLU A 2 14.41 22.15 -37.91
C GLU A 2 14.45 21.52 -36.51
N ASP A 3 14.10 22.35 -35.53
CA ASP A 3 13.33 21.99 -34.34
C ASP A 3 13.67 20.68 -33.60
N ASP A 4 14.77 20.75 -32.86
CA ASP A 4 15.11 19.88 -31.74
C ASP A 4 14.28 20.25 -30.48
N TYR A 5 12.95 20.30 -30.61
CA TYR A 5 12.06 20.54 -29.48
C TYR A 5 11.93 19.27 -28.63
N LEU A 6 12.79 19.17 -27.62
CA LEU A 6 12.64 18.47 -26.34
C LEU A 6 11.61 17.30 -26.35
N GLN A 7 12.06 16.10 -26.70
CA GLN A 7 11.51 14.91 -26.06
C GLN A 7 12.12 14.77 -24.67
N LEU A 8 11.72 15.63 -23.73
CA LEU A 8 11.93 15.38 -22.32
C LEU A 8 10.94 14.29 -21.89
N HIS A 9 11.20 13.05 -22.27
CA HIS A 9 10.41 11.90 -21.83
C HIS A 9 10.76 11.60 -20.36
N VAL A 10 10.36 12.49 -19.47
CA VAL A 10 10.51 12.29 -18.02
C VAL A 10 9.70 11.07 -17.63
N ASP A 11 10.33 10.09 -17.02
CA ASP A 11 9.63 8.89 -16.55
C ASP A 11 8.59 9.25 -15.47
N ILE A 12 7.62 8.38 -15.26
CA ILE A 12 6.47 8.63 -14.38
C ILE A 12 6.93 8.91 -12.95
N GLU A 13 7.96 8.20 -12.47
CA GLU A 13 8.49 8.38 -11.11
C GLU A 13 9.08 9.78 -10.94
N THR A 14 9.92 10.19 -11.88
CA THR A 14 10.55 11.52 -11.87
C THR A 14 9.49 12.63 -11.93
N SER A 15 8.47 12.46 -12.78
CA SER A 15 7.36 13.41 -12.90
C SER A 15 6.58 13.57 -11.59
N LEU A 16 6.31 12.46 -10.88
CA LEU A 16 5.62 12.48 -9.59
C LEU A 16 6.48 13.13 -8.50
N LYS A 17 7.79 12.83 -8.45
CA LYS A 17 8.73 13.44 -7.50
C LYS A 17 8.84 14.96 -7.71
N MET A 18 8.95 15.41 -8.96
CA MET A 18 8.96 16.83 -9.29
C MET A 18 7.66 17.52 -8.86
N SER A 19 6.50 16.88 -9.10
CA SER A 19 5.21 17.43 -8.67
C SER A 19 5.13 17.61 -7.14
N ILE A 20 5.60 16.60 -6.38
CA ILE A 20 5.69 16.66 -4.92
C ILE A 20 6.60 17.82 -4.46
N GLU A 21 7.76 17.98 -5.09
CA GLU A 21 8.69 19.06 -4.79
C GLU A 21 8.06 20.44 -5.05
N CYS A 22 7.43 20.64 -6.21
CA CYS A 22 6.72 21.87 -6.54
C CYS A 22 5.64 22.20 -5.49
N TYR A 23 4.82 21.21 -5.10
CA TYR A 23 3.81 21.41 -4.06
C TYR A 23 4.42 21.74 -2.69
N ASN A 24 5.56 21.15 -2.33
CA ASN A 24 6.26 21.48 -1.08
C ASN A 24 6.80 22.91 -1.10
N VAL A 25 7.36 23.38 -2.21
CA VAL A 25 7.81 24.77 -2.39
C VAL A 25 6.61 25.71 -2.32
N CYS A 26 5.50 25.42 -3.02
CA CYS A 26 4.28 26.21 -2.91
C CYS A 26 3.76 26.28 -1.46
N LYS A 27 3.93 25.21 -0.69
CA LYS A 27 3.50 25.14 0.72
C LYS A 27 4.41 25.97 1.62
N SER A 28 5.70 26.08 1.33
CA SER A 28 6.64 26.89 2.11
C SER A 28 6.52 28.38 1.81
N VAL A 29 6.20 28.75 0.56
CA VAL A 29 6.05 30.14 0.11
C VAL A 29 4.63 30.66 0.38
N GLY A 30 3.62 29.81 0.31
CA GLY A 30 2.21 30.17 0.50
C GLY A 30 1.83 30.32 1.99
N GLY A 31 1.50 31.56 2.41
CA GLY A 31 1.00 31.84 3.76
C GLY A 31 -0.32 31.14 4.13
N ALA A 32 -0.77 31.35 5.38
CA ALA A 32 -1.91 30.68 6.04
C ALA A 32 -3.30 31.06 5.49
N SER A 33 -3.58 30.78 4.21
CA SER A 33 -4.90 30.97 3.58
C SER A 33 -5.59 29.65 3.26
N THR A 34 -6.90 29.69 3.01
CA THR A 34 -7.78 28.56 2.63
C THR A 34 -7.29 27.74 1.41
N ASN A 35 -6.39 28.29 0.59
CA ASN A 35 -5.71 27.54 -0.48
C ASN A 35 -4.74 26.46 0.03
N ASN A 36 -4.35 26.52 1.32
CA ASN A 36 -3.43 25.57 1.91
C ASN A 36 -4.03 24.15 1.99
N ASN A 37 -5.33 24.01 2.29
CA ASN A 37 -5.95 22.68 2.33
C ASN A 37 -6.04 22.03 0.94
N LYS A 38 -6.42 22.77 -0.10
CA LYS A 38 -6.42 22.26 -1.48
C LYS A 38 -5.02 21.86 -1.93
N LEU A 39 -4.00 22.62 -1.54
CA LEU A 39 -2.61 22.30 -1.82
C LEU A 39 -2.18 21.01 -1.09
N LYS A 40 -2.52 20.86 0.20
CA LYS A 40 -2.28 19.63 0.96
C LYS A 40 -2.99 18.42 0.35
N GLU A 41 -4.21 18.58 -0.14
CA GLU A 41 -4.94 17.50 -0.83
C GLU A 41 -4.24 17.07 -2.12
N ARG A 42 -3.80 18.04 -2.95
CA ARG A 42 -3.04 17.73 -4.17
C ARG A 42 -1.71 17.06 -3.87
N LEU A 43 -0.98 17.54 -2.85
CA LEU A 43 0.24 16.90 -2.39
C LEU A 43 -0.02 15.50 -1.83
N GLY A 44 -1.12 15.29 -1.11
CA GLY A 44 -1.55 13.99 -0.61
C GLY A 44 -1.86 13.01 -1.73
N ASN A 45 -2.53 13.47 -2.79
CA ASN A 45 -2.78 12.68 -3.99
C ASN A 45 -1.45 12.32 -4.68
N ALA A 46 -0.53 13.27 -4.87
CA ALA A 46 0.76 13.02 -5.50
C ALA A 46 1.59 11.97 -4.73
N TRP A 47 1.61 12.05 -3.38
CA TRP A 47 2.22 11.01 -2.54
C TRP A 47 1.55 9.65 -2.69
N ASN A 48 0.21 9.61 -2.79
CA ASN A 48 -0.51 8.37 -3.00
C ASN A 48 -0.18 7.73 -4.36
N GLU A 49 -0.16 8.51 -5.43
CA GLU A 49 0.20 8.03 -6.77
C GLU A 49 1.63 7.49 -6.82
N LEU A 50 2.59 8.20 -6.22
CA LEU A 50 3.98 7.70 -6.12
C LEU A 50 4.07 6.41 -5.31
N GLY A 51 3.27 6.29 -4.23
CA GLY A 51 3.16 5.07 -3.46
C GLY A 51 2.58 3.90 -4.27
N VAL A 52 1.53 4.15 -5.06
CA VAL A 52 0.91 3.16 -5.95
C VAL A 52 1.89 2.75 -7.05
N TYR A 53 2.66 3.69 -7.61
CA TYR A 53 3.72 3.40 -8.56
C TYR A 53 4.74 2.41 -7.98
N TYR A 54 5.33 2.71 -6.81
CA TYR A 54 6.31 1.80 -6.20
C TYR A 54 5.73 0.41 -5.88
N LYS A 55 4.49 0.35 -5.39
CA LYS A 55 3.79 -0.91 -5.16
C LYS A 55 3.59 -1.70 -6.45
N HIS A 56 3.20 -1.01 -7.52
CA HIS A 56 3.01 -1.64 -8.83
C HIS A 56 4.32 -2.17 -9.37
N THR A 57 5.40 -1.38 -9.33
CA THR A 57 6.74 -1.79 -9.74
C THR A 57 7.25 -2.99 -8.93
N ALA A 58 7.00 -3.03 -7.62
CA ALA A 58 7.33 -4.20 -6.80
C ALA A 58 6.55 -5.46 -7.22
N ALA A 59 5.28 -5.31 -7.59
CA ALA A 59 4.40 -6.41 -7.97
C ALA A 59 4.70 -6.96 -9.38
N THR A 60 5.01 -6.09 -10.35
CA THR A 60 5.25 -6.47 -11.75
C THR A 60 6.71 -6.65 -12.11
N GLY A 61 7.63 -6.22 -11.23
CA GLY A 61 9.06 -6.35 -11.42
C GLY A 61 9.48 -7.79 -11.72
N THR A 62 10.22 -7.97 -12.81
CA THR A 62 10.73 -9.26 -13.30
C THR A 62 11.91 -9.77 -12.48
N GLU A 63 12.50 -8.92 -11.64
CA GLU A 63 13.63 -9.29 -10.80
C GLU A 63 13.17 -10.27 -9.71
N GLN A 64 13.85 -11.41 -9.62
CA GLN A 64 13.77 -12.30 -8.45
C GLN A 64 14.58 -11.76 -7.26
N ASP A 65 14.87 -10.46 -7.26
CA ASP A 65 15.47 -9.76 -6.14
C ASP A 65 14.36 -9.34 -5.16
N TYR A 66 14.12 -10.20 -4.17
CA TYR A 66 13.16 -9.93 -3.11
C TYR A 66 13.59 -8.77 -2.20
N SER A 67 14.89 -8.46 -2.12
CA SER A 67 15.39 -7.30 -1.38
C SER A 67 14.98 -6.01 -2.07
N ALA A 68 15.15 -5.93 -3.40
CA ALA A 68 14.68 -4.80 -4.20
C ALA A 68 13.16 -4.62 -4.12
N LYS A 69 12.39 -5.71 -4.25
CA LYS A 69 10.92 -5.68 -4.11
C LYS A 69 10.46 -5.20 -2.74
N THR A 70 11.13 -5.66 -1.67
CA THR A 70 10.83 -5.23 -0.30
C THR A 70 11.16 -3.75 -0.12
N SER A 71 12.30 -3.29 -0.66
CA SER A 71 12.69 -1.87 -0.62
C SER A 71 11.67 -0.97 -1.33
N LEU A 72 11.15 -1.39 -2.49
CA LEU A 72 10.07 -0.69 -3.19
C LEU A 72 8.77 -0.67 -2.37
N CYS A 73 8.44 -1.76 -1.68
CA CYS A 73 7.29 -1.79 -0.76
C CYS A 73 7.47 -0.81 0.41
N ASP A 74 8.69 -0.68 0.94
CA ASP A 74 9.00 0.28 2.00
C ASP A 74 8.88 1.73 1.51
N GLU A 75 9.35 2.03 0.30
CA GLU A 75 9.16 3.35 -0.31
C GLU A 75 7.67 3.64 -0.59
N SER A 76 6.92 2.64 -1.06
CA SER A 76 5.47 2.73 -1.19
C SER A 76 4.80 3.08 0.13
N TYR A 77 5.15 2.36 1.20
CA TYR A 77 4.63 2.60 2.54
C TYR A 77 4.90 4.03 3.01
N LYS A 78 6.15 4.50 2.89
CA LYS A 78 6.54 5.88 3.28
C LYS A 78 5.72 6.92 2.53
N CYS A 79 5.53 6.74 1.22
CA CYS A 79 4.73 7.65 0.40
C CYS A 79 3.27 7.68 0.84
N ILE A 80 2.65 6.51 1.03
CA ILE A 80 1.25 6.43 1.47
C ILE A 80 1.07 7.04 2.86
N ILE A 81 2.00 6.84 3.81
CA ILE A 81 1.93 7.46 5.14
C ILE A 81 2.04 8.99 5.08
N LYS A 82 2.89 9.54 4.20
CA LYS A 82 2.97 11.00 3.98
C LYS A 82 1.65 11.54 3.44
N GLY A 83 1.05 10.88 2.45
CA GLY A 83 -0.28 11.23 1.93
C GLY A 83 -1.37 11.15 3.00
N LEU A 84 -1.36 10.11 3.83
CA LEU A 84 -2.36 9.90 4.88
C LEU A 84 -2.28 10.99 5.94
N THR A 85 -1.06 11.42 6.30
CA THR A 85 -0.84 12.55 7.22
C THR A 85 -1.49 13.82 6.68
N LEU A 86 -1.31 14.12 5.40
CA LEU A 86 -1.92 15.29 4.76
C LEU A 86 -3.45 15.23 4.76
N PHE A 87 -4.04 14.07 4.45
CA PHE A 87 -5.51 13.93 4.49
C PHE A 87 -6.10 13.93 5.90
N LYS A 88 -5.31 13.55 6.91
CA LYS A 88 -5.69 13.77 8.32
C LYS A 88 -5.71 15.26 8.65
N GLU A 89 -4.71 16.02 8.22
CA GLU A 89 -4.67 17.47 8.41
C GLU A 89 -5.81 18.20 7.72
N THR A 90 -6.26 17.75 6.55
CA THR A 90 -7.38 18.37 5.82
C THR A 90 -8.75 17.82 6.21
N GLY A 91 -8.81 16.75 7.00
CA GLY A 91 -10.06 16.09 7.37
C GLY A 91 -10.73 15.31 6.23
N SER A 92 -10.01 15.00 5.14
CA SER A 92 -10.56 14.26 4.00
C SER A 92 -10.73 12.77 4.31
N VAL A 93 -11.90 12.42 4.88
CA VAL A 93 -12.27 11.04 5.24
C VAL A 93 -12.21 10.07 4.04
N PRO A 94 -12.73 10.41 2.83
CA PRO A 94 -12.67 9.51 1.68
C PRO A 94 -11.23 9.13 1.32
N ASN A 95 -10.34 10.12 1.28
CA ASN A 95 -8.95 9.89 0.91
C ASN A 95 -8.19 9.14 2.01
N GLN A 96 -8.47 9.41 3.29
CA GLN A 96 -7.93 8.60 4.37
C GLN A 96 -8.35 7.12 4.25
N ALA A 97 -9.62 6.85 3.90
CA ALA A 97 -10.10 5.49 3.71
C ALA A 97 -9.42 4.80 2.52
N LEU A 98 -9.29 5.49 1.38
CA LEU A 98 -8.58 4.99 0.20
C LEU A 98 -7.09 4.70 0.49
N LEU A 99 -6.41 5.54 1.25
CA LEU A 99 -5.00 5.31 1.59
C LEU A 99 -4.83 4.15 2.57
N ASN A 100 -5.78 3.94 3.48
CA ASN A 100 -5.81 2.72 4.29
C ASN A 100 -6.03 1.48 3.40
N ALA A 101 -6.92 1.53 2.41
CA ALA A 101 -7.08 0.44 1.45
C ALA A 101 -5.78 0.16 0.68
N ASN A 102 -5.05 1.20 0.27
CA ASN A 102 -3.75 1.06 -0.38
C ASN A 102 -2.70 0.40 0.55
N LEU A 103 -2.64 0.76 1.84
CA LEU A 103 -1.79 0.07 2.83
C LEU A 103 -2.21 -1.39 3.04
N GLY A 104 -3.51 -1.67 2.98
CA GLY A 104 -4.06 -3.03 3.00
C GLY A 104 -3.53 -3.86 1.85
N SER A 105 -3.66 -3.36 0.62
CA SER A 105 -3.17 -4.03 -0.59
C SER A 105 -1.64 -4.20 -0.61
N LEU A 106 -0.89 -3.23 -0.07
CA LEU A 106 0.56 -3.29 0.06
C LEU A 106 0.97 -4.39 1.06
N SER A 107 0.27 -4.50 2.19
CA SER A 107 0.53 -5.54 3.17
C SER A 107 0.29 -6.94 2.57
N ARG A 108 -0.74 -7.08 1.72
CA ARG A 108 -1.00 -8.33 0.99
C ARG A 108 0.11 -8.67 -0.01
N LEU A 109 0.65 -7.67 -0.71
CA LEU A 109 1.81 -7.85 -1.59
C LEU A 109 3.04 -8.33 -0.81
N LEU A 110 3.30 -7.76 0.38
CA LEU A 110 4.38 -8.21 1.26
C LEU A 110 4.22 -9.67 1.69
N ALA A 111 3.00 -10.12 2.00
CA ALA A 111 2.75 -11.54 2.28
C ALA A 111 3.13 -12.44 1.07
N ALA A 112 2.75 -12.03 -0.15
CA ALA A 112 3.09 -12.78 -1.36
C ALA A 112 4.60 -12.80 -1.63
N ILE A 113 5.30 -11.67 -1.43
CA ILE A 113 6.77 -11.59 -1.57
C ILE A 113 7.45 -12.51 -0.56
N GLU A 114 7.01 -12.52 0.70
CA GLU A 114 7.56 -13.38 1.74
C GLU A 114 7.40 -14.87 1.39
N HIS A 115 6.21 -15.26 0.92
CA HIS A 115 5.99 -16.62 0.45
C HIS A 115 6.93 -17.00 -0.69
N GLN A 116 7.03 -16.15 -1.72
CA GLN A 116 7.89 -16.40 -2.89
C GLN A 116 9.37 -16.50 -2.50
N LYS A 117 9.81 -15.68 -1.54
CA LYS A 117 11.16 -15.73 -0.96
C LYS A 117 11.40 -17.08 -0.28
N GLN A 118 10.50 -17.51 0.60
CA GLN A 118 10.61 -18.80 1.29
C GLN A 118 10.62 -19.98 0.33
N VAL A 119 9.80 -19.95 -0.73
CA VAL A 119 9.81 -20.98 -1.78
C VAL A 119 11.18 -21.07 -2.45
N LYS A 120 11.81 -19.93 -2.77
CA LYS A 120 13.15 -19.90 -3.38
C LYS A 120 14.23 -20.41 -2.43
N GLU A 121 14.08 -20.17 -1.13
CA GLU A 121 14.99 -20.64 -0.07
C GLU A 121 14.73 -22.10 0.35
N GLY A 122 13.73 -22.77 -0.24
CA GLY A 122 13.38 -24.16 0.05
C GLY A 122 12.48 -24.37 1.28
N GLY A 123 12.01 -23.29 1.92
CA GLY A 123 11.17 -23.32 3.11
C GLY A 123 9.67 -23.08 2.88
N GLY A 124 9.25 -22.74 1.67
CA GLY A 124 7.87 -22.29 1.36
C GLY A 124 6.77 -23.35 1.39
N ALA A 125 7.01 -24.52 1.99
CA ALA A 125 6.04 -25.61 2.12
C ALA A 125 4.95 -25.32 3.17
N GLU A 126 5.27 -24.53 4.20
CA GLU A 126 4.34 -24.15 5.27
C GLU A 126 4.02 -22.66 5.24
N PHE A 127 2.86 -22.30 5.78
CA PHE A 127 2.44 -20.92 5.97
C PHE A 127 3.18 -20.28 7.14
N SER A 128 3.93 -19.22 6.87
CA SER A 128 4.82 -18.62 7.85
C SER A 128 4.15 -17.62 8.80
N SER A 129 4.85 -17.28 9.89
CA SER A 129 4.41 -16.23 10.84
C SER A 129 4.42 -14.84 10.20
N GLU A 130 5.36 -14.63 9.28
CA GLU A 130 5.63 -13.39 8.58
C GLU A 130 4.48 -13.12 7.60
N GLU A 131 4.10 -14.12 6.79
CA GLU A 131 2.89 -14.06 5.97
C GLU A 131 1.64 -13.75 6.81
N ARG A 132 1.46 -14.45 7.94
CA ARG A 132 0.35 -14.19 8.88
C ARG A 132 0.31 -12.75 9.35
N SER A 133 1.46 -12.21 9.74
CA SER A 133 1.61 -10.83 10.20
C SER A 133 1.18 -9.84 9.12
N HIS A 134 1.59 -10.09 7.88
CA HIS A 134 1.22 -9.27 6.73
C HIS A 134 -0.28 -9.35 6.39
N TYR A 135 -0.89 -10.54 6.41
CA TYR A 135 -2.34 -10.69 6.23
C TYR A 135 -3.14 -9.99 7.33
N ASN A 136 -2.75 -10.16 8.60
CA ASN A 136 -3.40 -9.47 9.72
C ASN A 136 -3.30 -7.95 9.58
N ARG A 137 -2.12 -7.44 9.20
CA ARG A 137 -1.92 -6.01 8.94
C ARG A 137 -2.79 -5.52 7.78
N SER A 138 -2.95 -6.33 6.73
CA SER A 138 -3.84 -6.02 5.60
C SER A 138 -5.29 -5.85 6.07
N ILE A 139 -5.79 -6.82 6.84
CA ILE A 139 -7.13 -6.81 7.45
C ILE A 139 -7.33 -5.56 8.32
N ASP A 140 -6.36 -5.23 9.17
CA ASP A 140 -6.42 -4.07 10.05
C ASP A 140 -6.55 -2.76 9.26
N TYR A 141 -5.79 -2.61 8.18
CA TYR A 141 -5.87 -1.41 7.35
C TYR A 141 -7.21 -1.28 6.64
N TYR A 142 -7.73 -2.36 6.03
CA TYR A 142 -9.05 -2.32 5.41
C TYR A 142 -10.15 -2.01 6.44
N ASN A 143 -10.08 -2.59 7.64
CA ASN A 143 -11.02 -2.28 8.73
C ASN A 143 -10.89 -0.83 9.23
N LYS A 144 -9.69 -0.25 9.27
CA LYS A 144 -9.50 1.18 9.56
C LYS A 144 -10.16 2.05 8.49
N GLY A 145 -9.97 1.71 7.21
CA GLY A 145 -10.61 2.40 6.09
C GLY A 145 -12.13 2.37 6.18
N LYS A 146 -12.71 1.21 6.48
CA LYS A 146 -14.14 1.06 6.78
C LYS A 146 -14.55 1.95 7.96
N THR A 147 -13.91 1.79 9.11
CA THR A 147 -14.28 2.52 10.33
C THR A 147 -14.32 4.04 10.10
N LEU A 148 -13.40 4.59 9.31
CA LEU A 148 -13.40 6.01 8.94
C LEU A 148 -14.65 6.45 8.17
N LEU A 149 -15.16 5.63 7.26
CA LEU A 149 -16.37 5.92 6.48
C LEU A 149 -17.65 5.87 7.34
N LYS A 150 -17.59 5.23 8.52
CA LYS A 150 -18.65 5.02 9.53
C LYS A 150 -19.84 4.18 9.04
N ARG A 151 -20.46 4.57 7.93
CA ARG A 151 -21.61 3.90 7.32
C ARG A 151 -21.41 3.76 5.81
N SER A 152 -21.85 2.65 5.24
CA SER A 152 -21.78 2.38 3.81
C SER A 152 -22.47 3.46 2.96
N SER A 153 -23.52 4.12 3.49
CA SER A 153 -24.27 5.15 2.78
C SER A 153 -23.51 6.45 2.48
N ASN A 154 -22.44 6.75 3.22
CA ASN A 154 -21.73 8.03 3.07
C ASN A 154 -20.88 8.07 1.79
N HIS A 155 -20.19 6.97 1.51
CA HIS A 155 -19.34 6.80 0.33
C HIS A 155 -19.48 5.38 -0.21
N PRO A 156 -20.65 5.03 -0.80
CA PRO A 156 -21.03 3.65 -1.09
C PRO A 156 -20.03 2.93 -2.01
N THR A 157 -19.51 3.61 -3.02
CA THR A 157 -18.51 3.03 -3.93
C THR A 157 -17.20 2.70 -3.22
N ILE A 158 -16.69 3.61 -2.38
CA ILE A 158 -15.44 3.38 -1.63
C ILE A 158 -15.64 2.26 -0.62
N TRP A 159 -16.77 2.27 0.08
CA TRP A 159 -17.12 1.22 1.02
C TRP A 159 -17.17 -0.16 0.36
N LEU A 160 -17.87 -0.27 -0.77
CA LEU A 160 -18.02 -1.53 -1.50
C LEU A 160 -16.67 -2.06 -2.00
N ASN A 161 -15.83 -1.18 -2.54
CA ASN A 161 -14.49 -1.57 -2.99
C ASN A 161 -13.63 -2.10 -1.84
N ILE A 162 -13.65 -1.41 -0.69
CA ILE A 162 -12.94 -1.86 0.51
C ILE A 162 -13.50 -3.20 1.03
N GLU A 163 -14.82 -3.37 1.01
CA GLU A 163 -15.47 -4.62 1.43
C GLU A 163 -15.01 -5.79 0.56
N MET A 164 -15.08 -5.62 -0.76
CA MET A 164 -14.68 -6.62 -1.73
C MET A 164 -13.20 -6.99 -1.59
N ASP A 165 -12.33 -6.00 -1.44
CA ASP A 165 -10.91 -6.23 -1.19
C ASP A 165 -10.67 -6.98 0.12
N LEU A 166 -11.39 -6.62 1.19
CA LEU A 166 -11.28 -7.30 2.48
C LEU A 166 -11.76 -8.76 2.38
N CYS A 167 -12.85 -9.04 1.66
CA CYS A 167 -13.29 -10.41 1.38
C CYS A 167 -12.22 -11.20 0.63
N ASN A 168 -11.57 -10.58 -0.37
CA ASN A 168 -10.48 -11.21 -1.11
C ASN A 168 -9.28 -11.51 -0.20
N VAL A 169 -8.93 -10.61 0.73
CA VAL A 169 -7.88 -10.84 1.73
C VAL A 169 -8.20 -12.05 2.61
N TYR A 170 -9.41 -12.13 3.15
CA TYR A 170 -9.82 -13.28 3.97
C TYR A 170 -9.82 -14.59 3.18
N TYR A 171 -10.29 -14.56 1.93
CA TYR A 171 -10.26 -15.72 1.05
C TYR A 171 -8.83 -16.20 0.78
N GLU A 172 -7.94 -15.30 0.38
CA GLU A 172 -6.53 -15.65 0.12
C GLU A 172 -5.81 -16.12 1.38
N PHE A 173 -6.07 -15.48 2.52
CA PHE A 173 -5.48 -15.88 3.79
C PHE A 173 -5.96 -17.26 4.23
N GLY A 174 -7.26 -17.53 4.15
CA GLY A 174 -7.84 -18.85 4.44
C GLY A 174 -7.27 -19.93 3.52
N ARG A 175 -7.18 -19.64 2.21
CA ARG A 175 -6.57 -20.53 1.22
C ARG A 175 -5.10 -20.81 1.55
N ALA A 176 -4.31 -19.79 1.88
CA ALA A 176 -2.90 -19.95 2.20
C ALA A 176 -2.68 -20.86 3.43
N ILE A 177 -3.50 -20.72 4.48
CA ILE A 177 -3.45 -21.60 5.66
C ILE A 177 -3.87 -23.03 5.30
N GLN A 178 -4.90 -23.19 4.46
CA GLN A 178 -5.41 -24.51 4.09
C GLN A 178 -4.44 -25.28 3.18
N ASP A 179 -3.83 -24.61 2.20
CA ASP A 179 -2.93 -25.22 1.23
C ASP A 179 -1.56 -25.54 1.84
N ARG A 180 -1.13 -24.74 2.84
CA ARG A 180 0.17 -24.85 3.50
C ARG A 180 0.05 -24.76 5.02
N PRO A 181 -0.61 -25.71 5.70
CA PRO A 181 -0.80 -25.64 7.13
C PRO A 181 0.56 -25.63 7.88
N PRO A 182 0.71 -24.85 8.96
CA PRO A 182 1.96 -24.78 9.73
C PRO A 182 2.12 -25.99 10.68
N LEU A 183 2.20 -27.20 10.11
CA LEU A 183 2.15 -28.47 10.85
C LEU A 183 3.33 -28.63 11.82
N SER A 184 4.52 -28.13 11.45
CA SER A 184 5.70 -28.09 12.32
C SER A 184 5.45 -27.37 13.66
N ARG A 185 4.49 -26.44 13.70
CA ARG A 185 4.16 -25.64 14.89
C ARG A 185 2.99 -26.21 15.69
N VAL A 186 2.12 -27.00 15.05
CA VAL A 186 0.95 -27.62 15.69
C VAL A 186 1.34 -28.91 16.43
N SER A 187 2.26 -29.70 15.88
CA SER A 187 2.68 -30.99 16.46
C SER A 187 3.47 -30.90 17.78
N VAL A 188 4.02 -29.73 18.13
CA VAL A 188 4.73 -29.53 19.40
C VAL A 188 3.77 -29.41 20.59
N GLN A 189 2.51 -29.03 20.35
CA GLN A 189 1.56 -28.74 21.43
C GLN A 189 0.75 -29.96 21.88
N GLU A 190 0.78 -31.07 21.12
CA GLU A 190 0.04 -32.31 21.41
C GLU A 190 0.90 -33.42 22.06
N VAL A 191 2.22 -33.22 22.22
CA VAL A 191 3.13 -34.22 22.84
C VAL A 191 3.47 -33.90 24.30
N LEU A 192 2.90 -32.83 24.87
CA LEU A 192 3.15 -32.38 26.25
C LEU A 192 1.90 -32.38 27.15
N HIS A 193 0.85 -33.12 26.80
CA HIS A 193 -0.29 -33.38 27.69
C HIS A 193 -0.48 -34.87 27.95
#